data_AF-A0A2V5DYW3-F1
#
_entry.id   AF-A0A2V5DYW3-F1
#
_cell.length_a   1.000
_cell.length_b   1.000
_cell.length_c   1.000
_cell.angle_alpha   90.00
_cell.angle_beta   90.00
_cell.angle_gamma   90.00
#
_symmetry.space_group_name_H-M   'P 1'
#
loop_
_entity.id
_entity.type
_entity.pdbx_description
1 polymer ?
#
loop_
_entity_poly.entity_id
_entity_poly.type
_entity_poly.pdbx_seq_one_letter_code
_entity_poly.pdbx_strand_id
1 'polypeptide(L)' 'MQDVQFNNRNIVMAGHLYLPTAFEEDKQYPAIVTVHPGGGVKEQAAGTYARLLAEQGFV' A
#
# COMPACT_ATOMS: atom_id res chain seq x y z
N MET A 1 6.33 5.80 -2.60
CA MET A 1 6.21 4.53 -1.85
C MET A 1 6.97 4.72 -0.56
N GLN A 2 6.34 4.41 0.57
CA GLN A 2 6.95 4.48 1.90
C GLN A 2 6.95 3.08 2.51
N ASP A 3 8.07 2.68 3.08
CA ASP A 3 8.14 1.46 3.90
C ASP A 3 7.51 1.73 5.26
N VAL A 4 6.54 0.90 5.63
CA VAL A 4 5.82 1.03 6.90
C VAL A 4 5.83 -0.29 7.66
N GLN A 5 5.72 -0.19 8.98
CA GLN A 5 5.51 -1.32 9.86
C GLN A 5 4.29 -1.10 10.74
N PHE A 6 3.54 -2.16 10.99
CA PHE A 6 2.39 -2.12 11.89
C PHE A 6 2.19 -3.46 12.58
N ASN A 7 1.57 -3.43 13.76
CA ASN A 7 1.32 -4.64 14.54
C ASN A 7 0.00 -5.29 14.10
N ASN A 8 0.06 -6.56 13.71
CA ASN A 8 -1.09 -7.45 13.62
C ASN A 8 -1.01 -8.44 14.78
N ARG A 9 -1.72 -8.14 15.87
CA ARG A 9 -1.59 -8.86 17.15
C ARG A 9 -0.12 -8.87 17.60
N ASN A 10 0.50 -10.05 17.68
CA ASN A 10 1.88 -10.24 18.14
C ASN A 10 2.89 -10.28 16.98
N ILE A 11 2.47 -9.99 15.75
CA ILE A 11 3.33 -10.04 14.56
C ILE A 11 3.52 -8.61 14.04
N VAL A 12 4.79 -8.19 13.86
CA VAL A 12 5.13 -6.95 13.17
C VAL A 12 5.07 -7.21 11.67
N MET A 13 4.12 -6.59 10.99
CA MET A 13 3.92 -6.69 9.55
C MET A 13 4.68 -5.56 8.85
N ALA A 14 5.35 -5.88 7.73
CA ALA A 14 5.92 -4.89 6.83
C ALA A 14 4.95 -4.61 5.66
N GLY A 15 4.75 -3.33 5.33
CA GLY A 15 3.91 -2.89 4.23
C GLY A 15 4.62 -1.85 3.36
N HIS A 16 4.15 -1.72 2.12
CA HIS A 16 4.48 -0.58 1.26
C HIS A 16 3.24 0.30 1.15
N LEU A 17 3.36 1.56 1.55
CA LEU A 17 2.31 2.56 1.38
C LEU A 17 2.55 3.34 0.10
N TYR A 18 1.58 3.33 -0.80
CA TYR A 18 1.59 4.13 -2.02
C TYR A 18 0.64 5.30 -1.84
N LEU A 19 1.13 6.50 -2.10
CA LEU A 19 0.34 7.73 -2.00
C LEU A 19 0.25 8.34 -3.40
N PRO A 20 -0.88 8.98 -3.76
CA PRO A 20 -1.00 9.66 -5.04
C PRO A 20 -0.01 10.83 -5.12
N THR A 21 0.37 11.23 -6.34
CA THR A 21 1.41 12.25 -6.57
C THR A 21 1.10 13.61 -5.91
N ALA A 22 -0.19 13.95 -5.77
CA ALA A 22 -0.66 15.17 -5.11
C ALA A 22 -1.38 14.85 -3.79
N PHE A 23 -0.81 13.95 -2.99
CA PHE A 23 -1.32 13.61 -1.67
C PHE A 23 -1.19 14.81 -0.72
N GLU A 24 -2.27 15.09 0.01
CA GLU A 24 -2.33 16.10 1.07
C GLU A 24 -2.75 15.40 2.37
N GLU A 25 -1.95 15.53 3.43
CA GLU A 25 -2.13 14.79 4.69
C GLU A 25 -3.45 15.08 5.41
N ASP A 26 -4.04 16.25 5.18
CA ASP A 26 -5.28 16.71 5.80
C ASP A 26 -6.55 16.29 5.03
N LYS A 27 -6.39 15.65 3.86
CA LYS A 27 -7.50 15.14 3.05
C LYS A 27 -7.75 13.65 3.29
N GLN A 28 -9.00 13.24 3.07
CA GLN A 28 -9.40 11.84 3.07
C GLN A 28 -9.43 11.30 1.64
N TYR A 29 -8.90 10.10 1.45
CA TYR A 29 -8.85 9.42 0.16
C TYR A 29 -9.49 8.03 0.28
N PRO A 30 -10.15 7.53 -0.77
CA PRO A 30 -10.51 6.12 -0.84
C PRO A 30 -9.23 5.28 -0.85
N ALA A 31 -9.18 4.27 0.02
CA ALA A 31 -8.02 3.41 0.18
C ALA A 31 -8.28 1.97 -0.28
N ILE A 32 -7.27 1.33 -0.86
CA ILE A 32 -7.32 -0.05 -1.36
C ILE A 32 -6.17 -0.85 -0.74
N VAL A 33 -6.51 -1.93 -0.03
CA VAL A 33 -5.50 -2.90 0.44
C VAL A 33 -5.25 -3.93 -0.66
N THR A 34 -4.04 -3.97 -1.20
CA THR A 34 -3.62 -5.01 -2.14
C THR A 34 -2.97 -6.19 -1.41
N VAL A 35 -3.30 -7.41 -1.84
CA VAL A 35 -2.77 -8.65 -1.26
C VAL A 35 -2.08 -9.45 -2.38
N HIS A 36 -0.95 -10.05 -2.07
CA HIS A 36 -0.19 -10.84 -3.03
C HIS A 36 -0.84 -12.23 -3.25
N PRO A 37 -0.62 -12.85 -4.42
CA PRO A 37 -0.95 -14.26 -4.64
C PRO A 37 -0.22 -15.18 -3.64
N GLY A 38 -0.66 -16.44 -3.54
CA GLY A 38 -0.04 -17.43 -2.66
C GLY A 38 1.46 -17.60 -2.93
N GLY A 39 2.29 -17.51 -1.88
CA GLY A 39 3.75 -17.57 -1.96
C GLY A 39 4.44 -16.31 -2.48
N GLY A 40 3.69 -15.28 -2.87
CA GLY A 40 4.22 -14.00 -3.30
C GLY A 40 4.51 -13.04 -2.14
N VAL A 41 5.03 -11.85 -2.49
CA VAL A 41 5.33 -10.76 -1.56
C VAL A 41 4.91 -9.40 -2.12
N LYS A 42 4.93 -8.35 -1.28
CA LYS A 42 4.50 -6.98 -1.62
C LYS A 42 5.31 -6.33 -2.74
N GLU A 43 6.51 -6.82 -3.01
CA GLU A 43 7.43 -6.34 -4.05
C GLU A 43 7.05 -6.83 -5.46
N GLN A 44 6.11 -7.77 -5.57
CA GLN A 44 5.72 -8.40 -6.85
C GLN A 44 4.38 -7.83 -7.36
N ALA A 45 3.44 -8.69 -7.79
CA ALA A 45 2.17 -8.28 -8.39
C ALA A 45 1.39 -7.29 -7.50
N ALA A 46 1.33 -7.51 -6.18
CA ALA A 46 0.61 -6.61 -5.27
C ALA A 46 1.16 -5.18 -5.27
N GLY A 47 2.49 -5.02 -5.27
CA GLY A 47 3.14 -3.71 -5.33
C GLY A 47 2.95 -3.01 -6.68
N THR A 48 2.98 -3.77 -7.78
CA THR A 48 2.66 -3.24 -9.11
C THR A 48 1.26 -2.65 -9.16
N TYR A 49 0.25 -3.39 -8.66
CA TYR A 49 -1.12 -2.88 -8.62
C TYR A 49 -1.30 -1.73 -7.64
N ALA A 50 -0.67 -1.77 -6.46
CA ALA A 50 -0.73 -0.66 -5.50
C ALA A 50 -0.19 0.64 -6.11
N ARG A 51 0.96 0.58 -6.80
CA ARG A 51 1.52 1.74 -7.51
C ARG A 51 0.57 2.28 -8.58
N LEU A 52 0.05 1.41 -9.44
CA LEU A 52 -0.85 1.80 -10.53
C LEU A 52 -2.16 2.39 -10.01
N LEU A 53 -2.71 1.88 -8.90
CA LEU A 53 -3.90 2.43 -8.27
C LEU A 53 -3.62 3.79 -7.61
N ALA A 54 -2.46 3.98 -6.99
CA ALA A 54 -2.08 5.27 -6.45
C ALA A 54 -1.93 6.35 -7.54
N GLU A 55 -1.45 5.97 -8.74
CA GLU A 55 -1.44 6.84 -9.91
C GLU A 55 -2.85 7.26 -10.37
N GLN A 56 -3.89 6.51 -10.00
CA GLN A 56 -5.30 6.85 -10.25
C GLN A 56 -5.96 7.62 -9.08
N GLY A 57 -5.20 8.03 -8.06
CA GLY A 57 -5.71 8.86 -6.96
C GLY A 57 -6.15 8.09 -5.70
N PHE A 58 -5.95 6.77 -5.67
CA PHE A 58 -6.21 5.98 -4.46
C PHE A 58 -5.02 6.00 -3.49
N VAL A 59 -5.28 5.67 -2.24
CA VAL A 59 -4.24 5.31 -1.24
C VAL A 59 -4.15 3.79 -1.13
#